data_AF-A0A256W7Q2-F1
#
_entry.id   AF-A0A256W7Q2-F1
#
_cell.length_a   1.000
_cell.length_b   1.000
_cell.length_c   1.000
_cell.angle_alpha   90.00
_cell.angle_beta   90.00
_cell.angle_gamma   90.00
#
_symmetry.space_group_name_H-M   'P 1'
#
loop_
_entity.id
_entity.type
_entity.pdbx_description
1 polymer ?
#
loop_
_entity_poly.entity_id
_entity_poly.type
_entity_poly.pdbx_seq_one_letter_code
_entity_poly.pdbx_strand_id
1 'polypeptide(L)' 'MATHTIIINNSTNKTKHLLGLIKEMAKSEKNIEVDPAKNPNRETLEAIKDAEIGNVFRAKDTEDLFMQLNR' A
#
# COMPACT_ATOMS: atom_id res chain seq x y z
N MET A 1 -30.29 1.51 6.81
CA MET A 1 -28.97 1.85 6.24
C MET A 1 -29.18 2.84 5.12
N ALA A 2 -28.49 3.97 5.14
CA ALA A 2 -28.63 5.01 4.11
C ALA A 2 -27.57 4.81 3.02
N THR A 3 -28.02 4.58 1.79
CA THR A 3 -27.14 4.47 0.62
C THR A 3 -26.78 5.87 0.14
N HIS A 4 -25.49 6.16 0.04
CA HIS A 4 -24.97 7.42 -0.48
C HIS A 4 -24.31 7.17 -1.84
N THR A 5 -24.75 7.90 -2.86
CA THR A 5 -24.17 7.84 -4.21
C THR A 5 -23.15 8.96 -4.35
N ILE A 6 -21.89 8.60 -4.58
CA ILE A 6 -20.81 9.56 -4.83
C ILE A 6 -20.45 9.49 -6.32
N ILE A 7 -20.52 10.63 -7.02
CA ILE A 7 -20.10 10.74 -8.41
C ILE A 7 -18.64 11.19 -8.44
N ILE A 8 -17.74 10.29 -8.87
CA ILE A 8 -16.29 10.55 -8.94
C ILE A 8 -15.89 10.79 -10.40
N ASN A 9 -15.34 11.97 -10.70
CA ASN A 9 -14.79 12.27 -12.02
C ASN A 9 -13.42 11.58 -12.20
N ASN A 10 -13.31 10.60 -13.10
CA ASN A 10 -12.10 9.78 -13.29
C ASN A 10 -10.96 10.47 -14.09
N SER A 11 -11.06 11.78 -14.33
CA SER A 11 -10.08 12.53 -15.14
C SER A 11 -8.78 12.84 -14.40
N THR A 12 -8.77 12.81 -13.07
CA THR A 12 -7.58 13.17 -12.27
C THR A 12 -6.91 11.94 -11.66
N ASN A 13 -5.60 12.01 -11.43
CA ASN A 13 -4.88 10.92 -10.75
C ASN A 13 -5.41 10.69 -9.33
N LYS A 14 -5.78 11.75 -8.61
CA LYS A 14 -6.35 11.66 -7.26
C LYS A 14 -7.64 10.82 -7.24
N THR A 15 -8.53 11.04 -8.20
CA THR A 15 -9.77 10.28 -8.31
C THR A 15 -9.56 8.85 -8.79
N LYS A 16 -8.57 8.59 -9.65
CA LYS A 16 -8.14 7.22 -10.00
C LYS A 16 -7.64 6.44 -8.78
N HIS A 17 -6.82 7.07 -7.94
CA HIS A 17 -6.33 6.45 -6.70
C HIS A 17 -7.45 6.15 -5.72
N LEU A 18 -8.39 7.09 -5.54
CA LEU A 18 -9.57 6.87 -4.69
C LEU A 18 -10.43 5.71 -5.20
N LEU A 19 -10.69 5.64 -6.51
CA LEU A 19 -11.46 4.56 -7.12
C LEU A 19 -10.75 3.21 -6.96
N GLY A 20 -9.42 3.18 -7.09
CA GLY A 20 -8.60 2.00 -6.84
C GLY A 20 -8.71 1.52 -5.40
N LEU A 21 -8.59 2.43 -4.43
CA LEU A 21 -8.76 2.12 -3.01
C LEU A 21 -10.14 1.54 -2.71
N ILE A 22 -11.22 2.18 -3.19
CA ILE A 22 -12.60 1.69 -2.99
C ILE A 22 -12.76 0.28 -3.56
N LYS A 23 -12.19 -0.01 -4.73
CA LYS A 23 -12.23 -1.34 -5.35
C LYS A 23 -11.49 -2.39 -4.54
N GLU A 24 -10.30 -2.07 -4.03
CA GLU A 24 -9.55 -2.99 -3.17
C GLU A 24 -10.29 -3.23 -1.84
N MET A 25 -10.90 -2.19 -1.28
CA MET A 25 -11.72 -2.32 -0.08
C MET A 25 -12.96 -3.19 -0.32
N ALA A 26 -13.61 -3.06 -1.47
CA ALA A 26 -14.79 -3.86 -1.84
C ALA A 26 -14.47 -5.34 -2.11
N LYS A 27 -13.22 -5.69 -2.45
CA LYS A 27 -12.77 -7.09 -2.61
C LYS A 27 -12.59 -7.80 -1.27
N SER A 28 -12.36 -7.04 -0.20
CA SER A 28 -12.20 -7.58 1.16
C SER A 28 -13.55 -7.60 1.87
N GLU A 29 -14.05 -8.78 2.27
CA GLU A 29 -15.23 -8.90 3.13
C GLU A 29 -14.97 -8.41 4.57
N LYS A 30 -13.72 -8.06 4.90
CA LYS A 30 -13.34 -7.51 6.20
C LYS A 30 -13.38 -5.99 6.16
N ASN A 31 -13.96 -5.39 7.20
CA ASN A 31 -13.81 -3.96 7.48
C ASN A 31 -12.31 -3.62 7.52
N ILE A 32 -11.84 -2.85 6.55
CA ILE A 32 -10.46 -2.35 6.54
C ILE A 32 -10.43 -1.14 7.47
N GLU A 33 -9.99 -1.38 8.69
CA GLU A 33 -9.64 -0.32 9.64
C GLU A 33 -8.20 0.11 9.37
N VAL A 34 -8.05 1.27 8.75
CA VAL A 34 -6.76 1.97 8.76
C VAL A 34 -6.67 2.67 10.11
N ASP A 35 -6.03 2.03 11.09
CA ASP A 35 -5.79 2.61 12.39
C ASP A 35 -4.46 3.38 12.37
N PRO A 36 -4.48 4.73 12.29
CA PRO A 36 -3.27 5.53 12.31
C PRO A 36 -2.52 5.47 13.65
N ALA A 37 -3.15 4.98 14.72
CA ALA A 37 -2.52 4.80 16.03
C ALA A 37 -1.83 3.43 16.17
N LYS A 38 -2.05 2.52 15.22
CA LYS A 38 -1.45 1.19 15.26
C LYS A 38 -0.02 1.26 14.75
N ASN A 39 0.93 1.23 15.69
CA ASN A 39 2.34 1.14 15.36
C ASN A 39 2.59 -0.12 14.50
N PRO A 40 3.49 -0.04 13.49
CA PRO A 40 3.96 -1.23 12.80
C PRO A 40 4.46 -2.28 13.80
N ASN A 41 4.33 -3.56 13.46
CA ASN A 41 4.87 -4.62 14.31
C ASN A 41 6.40 -4.48 14.43
N ARG A 42 6.99 -5.17 15.42
CA ARG A 42 8.44 -5.07 15.72
C ARG A 42 9.30 -5.33 14.48
N GLU A 43 8.97 -6.34 13.69
CA GLU A 43 9.71 -6.71 12.46
C GLU A 43 9.69 -5.59 11.43
N THR A 44 8.54 -4.93 11.23
CA THR A 44 8.43 -3.79 10.31
C THR A 44 9.26 -2.60 10.82
N LEU A 45 9.25 -2.33 12.12
CA LEU A 45 10.07 -1.26 12.71
C LEU A 45 11.57 -1.54 12.58
N GLU A 46 11.98 -2.80 12.73
CA GLU A 46 13.37 -3.22 12.51
C GLU A 46 13.78 -3.05 11.04
N ALA A 47 12.94 -3.49 10.10
CA ALA A 47 13.19 -3.31 8.68
C ALA A 47 13.30 -1.83 8.26
N ILE A 48 12.49 -0.95 8.85
CA ILE A 48 12.58 0.51 8.63
C ILE A 48 13.93 1.04 9.14
N LYS A 49 14.37 0.65 10.34
CA LYS A 49 15.67 1.05 10.90
C LYS A 49 16.84 0.55 10.06
N ASP A 50 16.78 -0.70 9.59
CA ASP A 50 17.76 -1.26 8.67
C ASP A 50 17.85 -0.43 7.38
N ALA A 51 16.70 -0.01 6.84
CA ALA A 51 16.67 0.84 5.66
C ALA A 51 17.28 2.23 5.90
N GLU A 52 17.02 2.85 7.06
CA GLU A 52 17.58 4.17 7.43
C GLU A 52 19.11 4.15 7.53
N ILE A 53 19.70 3.05 8.02
CA ILE A 53 21.16 2.90 8.13
C ILE A 53 21.81 2.35 6.85
N GLY A 54 21.02 2.10 5.80
CA GLY A 54 21.51 1.59 4.52
C GLY A 54 21.79 0.09 4.48
N ASN A 55 21.29 -0.68 5.45
CA ASN A 55 21.29 -2.14 5.45
C ASN A 55 20.19 -2.66 4.51
N VAL A 56 20.37 -2.40 3.21
CA VAL A 56 19.43 -2.73 2.14
C VAL A 56 20.16 -3.39 0.99
N PHE A 57 19.45 -4.22 0.22
CA PHE A 57 19.93 -4.62 -1.09
C PHE A 57 19.51 -3.57 -2.14
N ARG A 58 20.31 -3.44 -3.18
CA ARG A 58 20.04 -2.51 -4.29
C ARG A 58 19.90 -3.31 -5.57
N ALA A 59 18.85 -3.00 -6.32
CA ALA A 59 18.67 -3.49 -7.68
C ALA A 59 19.07 -2.40 -8.68
N LYS A 60 19.62 -2.80 -9.82
CA LYS A 60 20.00 -1.89 -10.91
C LYS A 60 18.77 -1.38 -11.65
N ASP A 61 17.80 -2.25 -11.84
CA ASP A 61 16.57 -2.01 -12.58
C ASP A 61 15.45 -2.93 -12.08
N THR A 62 14.28 -2.82 -12.71
CA THR A 62 13.09 -3.59 -12.36
C THR A 62 13.28 -5.10 -12.58
N GLU A 63 14.01 -5.51 -13.62
CA GLU A 63 14.22 -6.93 -13.94
C GLU A 63 15.14 -7.60 -12.91
N ASP A 64 16.24 -6.93 -12.57
CA ASP A 64 17.17 -7.32 -11.50
C ASP A 64 16.46 -7.41 -10.13
N LEU A 65 15.55 -6.47 -9.82
CA LEU A 65 14.75 -6.51 -8.60
C LEU A 65 13.92 -7.79 -8.51
N PHE A 66 13.16 -8.13 -9.56
CA PHE A 66 12.30 -9.32 -9.54
C PHE A 66 13.12 -10.61 -9.56
N MET A 67 14.28 -10.64 -10.24
CA MET A 67 15.20 -11.77 -10.17
C MET A 67 15.74 -12.00 -8.75
N GLN A 68 16.07 -10.94 -8.02
CA GLN A 68 16.59 -11.04 -6.64
C GLN A 68 15.51 -11.47 -5.64
N LEU A 69 14.25 -11.05 -5.86
CA LEU A 69 13.11 -11.43 -5.00
C LEU A 69 12.60 -12.85 -5.23
N ASN A 70 12.83 -13.44 -6.40
CA ASN A 70 12.46 -14.83 -6.73
C ASN A 70 13.50 -15.88 -6.28
N ARG A 71 14.44 -15.51 -5.41
CA ARG A 71 15.48 -16.41 -4.90
C ARG A 71 15.01 -17.28 -3.74
#